data_AF-A0A1A9UY05-F1
#
_entry.id   AF-A0A1A9UY05-F1
#
_cell.length_a   1.000
_cell.length_b   1.000
_cell.length_c   1.000
_cell.angle_alpha   90.00
_cell.angle_beta   90.00
_cell.angle_gamma   90.00
#
_symmetry.space_group_name_H-M   'P 1'
#
loop_
_entity.id
_entity.type
_entity.pdbx_description
1 polymer ?
#
loop_
_entity_poly.entity_id
_entity_poly.type
_entity_poly.pdbx_seq_one_letter_code
_entity_poly.pdbx_strand_id
1 'polypeptide(L)'
;MSLKIFLPRKLYTIKENFNIYGEIKINDCNAISYYVVTAIGCREIKTNSQLITNRKEIGFASTLRHLGLIVSASDIVKTERRDVALCFAYDNVTPNIYLHKLSIKLNQETSINVFIYDEDQILKLQDLENLVHYATSKTCTGDNKLCPNDDMQLLYQLVKQRNNFIQISSNNKPKFYITQLIYRLCRLSFNFLNMLFTLCVTMQPLKFIFQRMVLYEHYQEWLKFKHSGKRHYNIVIDKFLGICVMLLLLFYLSHPGDYLIEASHFIVIKLRTLLNSLRGAPIGLKLNVQLNGFLLDCFGYHVHLWATFLDLIEPFVRKLFVPIALLGAMGLSYQLASLTDLITIMGLHAHCFSIYSAVLYKVEIKGLQVLWKVVLGKRKNLLKNRVESHNYKNRQLYLTTIFFASLLFLFPTIVTYYIVFTTLRLCIFLFNLILKTLRRRLLEFPFEMLIRWCSGNFYNIEALELEYLQYITPLVRQPQIQMPMLNITVFILHIHSSSLGRVFSCESGILKELEAKEKNTIKSLHRDDCLFETEDVKEAVRRLPRKTYDERNYRIMRALHLSMTKTILPKEQWTKYEEDEKYLEPYLNEVVREREEREEWVKNH
;
A
#
# COMPACT_ATOMS: atom_id res chain seq x y z
N MET A 1 26.60 18.70 -26.02
CA MET A 1 26.68 17.25 -25.70
C MET A 1 27.27 17.11 -24.32
N SER A 2 26.65 16.34 -23.44
CA SER A 2 27.22 16.00 -22.12
C SER A 2 27.74 14.57 -22.15
N LEU A 3 28.95 14.38 -21.63
CA LEU A 3 29.60 13.07 -21.58
C LEU A 3 29.64 12.61 -20.12
N LYS A 4 29.01 11.48 -19.83
CA LYS A 4 28.92 10.91 -18.49
C LYS A 4 29.78 9.65 -18.42
N ILE A 5 30.65 9.55 -17.42
CA ILE A 5 31.47 8.35 -17.20
C ILE A 5 31.19 7.83 -15.80
N PHE A 6 30.64 6.63 -15.67
CA PHE A 6 30.45 5.95 -14.40
C PHE A 6 31.64 5.03 -14.14
N LEU A 7 32.40 5.29 -13.06
CA LEU A 7 33.62 4.57 -12.70
C LEU A 7 33.53 3.98 -11.28
N PRO A 8 33.89 2.69 -11.07
CA PRO A 8 34.01 2.11 -9.75
C PRO A 8 35.07 2.82 -8.90
N ARG A 9 34.75 3.12 -7.63
CA ARG A 9 35.66 3.78 -6.67
C ARG A 9 37.01 3.06 -6.52
N LYS A 10 37.01 1.73 -6.60
CA LYS A 10 38.22 0.90 -6.56
C LYS A 10 39.22 1.33 -7.64
N LEU A 11 38.76 1.56 -8.87
CA LEU A 11 39.65 1.86 -10.00
C LEU A 11 40.21 3.28 -9.98
N TYR A 12 39.56 4.21 -9.28
CA TYR A 12 39.97 5.62 -9.26
C TYR A 12 41.31 5.87 -8.53
N THR A 13 41.65 4.99 -7.58
CA THR A 13 42.84 5.12 -6.70
C THR A 13 43.96 4.13 -7.02
N ILE A 14 43.69 3.10 -7.84
CA ILE A 14 44.67 2.06 -8.15
C ILE A 14 45.66 2.57 -9.21
N LYS A 15 46.95 2.34 -8.97
CA LYS A 15 48.08 2.72 -9.84
C LYS A 15 48.67 1.52 -10.56
N GLU A 16 47.85 0.80 -11.31
CA GLU A 16 48.29 -0.35 -12.12
C GLU A 16 47.66 -0.33 -13.51
N ASN A 17 48.23 -1.11 -14.43
CA ASN A 17 47.75 -1.17 -15.81
C ASN A 17 46.56 -2.13 -15.95
N PHE A 18 45.39 -1.60 -16.32
CA PHE A 18 44.16 -2.39 -16.49
C PHE A 18 43.52 -2.19 -17.87
N ASN A 19 42.87 -3.23 -18.37
CA ASN A 19 41.90 -3.15 -19.47
C ASN A 19 40.50 -2.97 -18.89
N ILE A 20 39.74 -2.00 -19.39
CA ILE A 20 38.43 -1.61 -18.87
C ILE A 20 37.32 -2.15 -19.78
N TYR A 21 36.31 -2.78 -19.18
CA TYR A 21 35.16 -3.35 -19.87
C TYR A 21 33.83 -2.82 -19.33
N GLY A 22 32.85 -2.67 -20.22
CA GLY A 22 31.53 -2.14 -19.88
C GLY A 22 30.62 -1.92 -21.09
N GLU A 23 29.67 -1.00 -20.95
CA GLU A 23 28.70 -0.64 -22.00
C GLU A 23 28.67 0.86 -22.30
N ILE A 24 28.23 1.20 -23.51
CA ILE A 24 28.05 2.58 -23.98
C ILE A 24 26.59 2.73 -24.38
N LYS A 25 25.93 3.77 -23.85
CA LYS A 25 24.56 4.12 -24.24
C LYS A 25 24.52 5.58 -24.70
N ILE A 26 23.82 5.80 -25.81
CA ILE A 26 23.50 7.12 -26.32
C ILE A 26 22.05 7.39 -25.89
N ASN A 27 21.84 8.41 -25.07
CA ASN A 27 20.51 8.80 -24.59
C ASN A 27 19.85 9.76 -25.59
N ASP A 28 18.51 9.83 -25.55
CA ASP A 28 17.68 10.66 -26.43
C ASP A 28 18.05 12.15 -26.39
N CYS A 29 18.66 12.63 -25.29
CA CYS A 29 19.14 13.99 -25.12
C CYS A 29 20.54 14.27 -25.73
N ASN A 30 21.02 13.43 -26.65
CA ASN A 30 22.35 13.58 -27.27
C ASN A 30 23.50 13.57 -26.24
N ALA A 31 23.32 12.79 -25.16
CA ALA A 31 24.29 12.56 -24.10
C ALA A 31 24.85 11.14 -24.22
N ILE A 32 26.16 10.99 -24.07
CA ILE A 32 26.85 9.69 -24.18
C ILE A 32 27.28 9.26 -22.78
N SER A 33 26.75 8.13 -22.34
CA SER A 33 27.04 7.54 -21.03
C SER A 33 27.93 6.31 -21.19
N TYR A 34 29.11 6.34 -20.59
CA TYR A 34 30.04 5.22 -20.48
C TYR A 34 29.89 4.57 -19.10
N TYR A 35 29.59 3.26 -19.08
CA TYR A 35 29.43 2.49 -17.85
C TYR A 35 30.60 1.54 -17.68
N VAL A 36 31.56 1.88 -16.83
CA VAL A 36 32.68 0.97 -16.49
C VAL A 36 32.21 0.01 -15.40
N VAL A 37 32.31 -1.30 -15.66
CA VAL A 37 31.76 -2.34 -14.75
C VAL A 37 32.84 -3.32 -14.27
N THR A 38 33.85 -3.60 -15.10
CA THR A 38 34.96 -4.50 -14.74
C THR A 38 36.28 -4.01 -15.31
N ALA A 39 37.39 -4.36 -14.66
CA ALA A 39 38.73 -4.10 -15.15
C ALA A 39 39.62 -5.32 -14.92
N ILE A 40 40.48 -5.65 -15.89
CA ILE A 40 41.38 -6.82 -15.84
C ILE A 40 42.83 -6.36 -15.90
N GLY A 41 43.67 -6.82 -14.98
CA GLY A 41 45.09 -6.44 -14.90
C GLY A 41 45.91 -6.97 -16.07
N CYS A 42 46.73 -6.12 -16.69
CA CYS A 42 47.57 -6.51 -17.84
C CYS A 42 48.70 -7.51 -17.48
N ARG A 43 49.12 -7.61 -16.21
CA ARG A 43 50.14 -8.57 -15.75
C ARG A 43 49.62 -10.01 -15.65
N GLU A 44 48.32 -10.18 -15.50
CA GLU A 44 47.68 -11.47 -15.20
C GLU A 44 47.42 -12.34 -16.44
N ILE A 45 47.55 -11.79 -17.64
CA ILE A 45 47.38 -12.54 -18.89
C ILE A 45 48.54 -13.52 -19.13
N LYS A 46 49.68 -13.36 -18.43
CA LYS A 46 50.92 -14.13 -18.70
C LYS A 46 51.34 -15.14 -17.63
N THR A 47 50.72 -15.20 -16.46
CA THR A 47 51.19 -16.11 -15.38
C THR A 47 50.08 -16.99 -14.80
N ASN A 48 50.24 -18.30 -14.95
CA ASN A 48 49.30 -19.38 -14.63
C ASN A 48 49.08 -19.64 -13.12
N SER A 49 49.23 -18.68 -12.20
CA SER A 49 49.28 -18.99 -10.75
C SER A 49 48.48 -18.09 -9.78
N GLN A 50 47.40 -17.44 -10.22
CA GLN A 50 46.37 -16.88 -9.31
C GLN A 50 44.96 -17.08 -9.92
N LEU A 51 44.34 -18.25 -9.71
CA LEU A 51 43.44 -18.85 -10.71
C LEU A 51 41.93 -18.96 -10.38
N ILE A 52 41.40 -18.48 -9.25
CA ILE A 52 39.98 -18.74 -8.90
C ILE A 52 39.07 -17.49 -8.95
N THR A 53 39.55 -16.33 -8.51
CA THR A 53 38.80 -15.05 -8.64
C THR A 53 38.89 -14.52 -10.06
N ASN A 54 40.08 -14.57 -10.66
CA ASN A 54 40.37 -13.86 -11.90
C ASN A 54 39.78 -14.57 -13.13
N ARG A 55 39.67 -15.91 -13.13
CA ARG A 55 38.95 -16.66 -14.18
C ARG A 55 37.46 -16.26 -14.29
N LYS A 56 36.83 -15.86 -13.18
CA LYS A 56 35.41 -15.50 -13.13
C LYS A 56 35.17 -14.12 -13.73
N GLU A 57 36.03 -13.16 -13.40
CA GLU A 57 35.99 -11.81 -13.97
C GLU A 57 36.35 -11.81 -15.46
N ILE A 58 37.31 -12.64 -15.88
CA ILE A 58 37.65 -12.83 -17.30
C ILE A 58 36.45 -13.39 -18.10
N GLY A 59 35.71 -14.36 -17.54
CA GLY A 59 34.51 -14.90 -18.18
C GLY A 59 33.38 -13.88 -18.33
N PHE A 60 33.13 -13.05 -17.32
CA PHE A 60 32.11 -12.01 -17.41
C PHE A 60 32.53 -10.87 -18.36
N ALA A 61 33.80 -10.47 -18.33
CA ALA A 61 34.31 -9.42 -19.22
C ALA A 61 34.20 -9.76 -20.71
N SER A 62 34.23 -11.05 -21.08
CA SER A 62 33.98 -11.48 -22.47
C SER A 62 32.55 -11.18 -22.97
N THR A 63 31.59 -10.96 -22.06
CA THR A 63 30.21 -10.57 -22.42
C THR A 63 30.06 -9.06 -22.60
N LEU A 64 31.05 -8.27 -22.16
CA LEU A 64 31.03 -6.80 -22.17
C LEU A 64 31.93 -6.24 -23.28
N ARG A 65 31.68 -5.00 -23.68
CA ARG A 65 32.51 -4.31 -24.68
C ARG A 65 33.81 -3.83 -24.03
N HIS A 66 34.92 -3.98 -24.75
CA HIS A 66 36.19 -3.37 -24.35
C HIS A 66 36.10 -1.85 -24.56
N LEU A 67 36.09 -1.10 -23.46
CA LEU A 67 35.92 0.36 -23.47
C LEU A 67 37.26 1.10 -23.52
N GLY A 68 38.24 0.62 -22.73
CA GLY A 68 39.28 1.51 -22.24
C GLY A 68 40.55 0.85 -21.73
N LEU A 69 41.57 1.67 -21.48
CA LEU A 69 42.82 1.28 -20.82
C LEU A 69 43.13 2.26 -19.68
N ILE A 70 43.68 1.75 -18.58
CA ILE A 70 44.37 2.52 -17.54
C ILE A 70 45.86 2.21 -17.68
N VAL A 71 46.71 3.21 -17.90
CA VAL A 71 48.14 3.02 -18.20
C VAL A 71 49.01 4.04 -17.47
N SER A 72 50.23 3.65 -17.09
CA SER A 72 51.25 4.59 -16.57
C SER A 72 51.53 5.71 -17.59
N ALA A 73 51.74 6.95 -17.11
CA ALA A 73 52.06 8.07 -17.99
C ALA A 73 53.28 7.85 -18.89
N SER A 74 54.23 7.03 -18.44
CA SER A 74 55.42 6.64 -19.22
C SER A 74 55.12 5.74 -20.42
N ASP A 75 54.05 4.94 -20.36
CA ASP A 75 53.67 3.96 -21.39
C ASP A 75 52.60 4.48 -22.36
N ILE A 76 52.16 5.73 -22.20
CA ILE A 76 51.17 6.40 -23.06
C ILE A 76 51.60 6.36 -24.54
N VAL A 77 52.87 6.62 -24.83
CA VAL A 77 53.42 6.70 -26.19
C VAL A 77 53.26 5.39 -26.97
N LYS A 78 53.30 4.24 -26.28
CA LYS A 78 53.07 2.92 -26.91
C LYS A 78 51.59 2.66 -27.19
N THR A 79 50.71 3.37 -26.49
CA THR A 79 49.26 3.11 -26.43
C THR A 79 48.48 4.02 -27.38
N GLU A 80 49.05 5.14 -27.84
CA GLU A 80 48.42 6.05 -28.81
C GLU A 80 47.99 5.37 -30.13
N ARG A 81 48.66 4.27 -30.49
CA ARG A 81 48.39 3.45 -31.69
C ARG A 81 47.17 2.53 -31.58
N ARG A 82 46.56 2.40 -30.40
CA ARG A 82 45.36 1.57 -30.20
C ARG A 82 44.10 2.43 -30.26
N ASP A 83 43.12 1.99 -31.04
CA ASP A 83 41.79 2.58 -31.10
C ASP A 83 40.98 2.14 -29.88
N VAL A 84 40.97 3.00 -28.86
CA VAL A 84 40.27 2.75 -27.60
C VAL A 84 39.38 3.94 -27.26
N ALA A 85 38.18 3.70 -26.75
CA ALA A 85 37.19 4.75 -26.51
C ALA A 85 37.58 5.68 -25.34
N LEU A 86 38.16 5.12 -24.28
CA LEU A 86 38.62 5.84 -23.09
C LEU A 86 40.07 5.43 -22.73
N CYS A 87 40.94 6.40 -22.48
CA CYS A 87 42.28 6.15 -21.94
C CYS A 87 42.49 6.99 -20.68
N PHE A 88 42.69 6.31 -19.55
CA PHE A 88 43.08 6.93 -18.28
C PHE A 88 44.58 6.75 -18.07
N ALA A 89 45.22 7.78 -17.55
CA ALA A 89 46.62 7.77 -17.16
C ALA A 89 46.76 7.95 -15.65
N TYR A 90 47.82 7.39 -15.08
CA TYR A 90 48.20 7.63 -13.69
C TYR A 90 49.68 7.99 -13.59
N ASP A 91 49.98 8.89 -12.66
CA ASP A 91 51.31 9.31 -12.28
C ASP A 91 51.63 8.91 -10.85
N ASN A 92 52.92 8.84 -10.53
CA ASN A 92 53.35 8.65 -9.14
C ASN A 92 53.09 9.90 -8.27
N VAL A 93 52.96 11.07 -8.91
CA VAL A 93 52.81 12.38 -8.25
C VAL A 93 51.36 12.70 -7.88
N THR A 94 50.40 12.41 -8.76
CA THR A 94 48.98 12.62 -8.46
C THR A 94 48.41 11.44 -7.67
N PRO A 95 47.48 11.67 -6.72
CA PRO A 95 46.85 10.57 -5.98
C PRO A 95 45.87 9.75 -6.83
N ASN A 96 45.28 10.36 -7.87
CA ASN A 96 44.18 9.78 -8.65
C ASN A 96 44.54 9.64 -10.14
N ILE A 97 43.79 8.76 -10.83
CA ILE A 97 43.86 8.64 -12.29
C ILE A 97 43.22 9.86 -12.98
N TYR A 98 43.75 10.24 -14.13
CA TYR A 98 43.24 11.34 -14.95
C TYR A 98 42.91 10.89 -16.37
N LEU A 99 41.92 11.54 -17.00
CA LEU A 99 41.52 11.21 -18.36
C LEU A 99 42.55 11.78 -19.36
N HIS A 100 43.14 10.91 -20.19
CA HIS A 100 44.20 11.27 -21.13
C HIS A 100 43.73 11.34 -22.58
N LYS A 101 42.95 10.35 -23.06
CA LYS A 101 42.45 10.31 -24.45
C LYS A 101 41.00 9.86 -24.48
N LEU A 102 40.19 10.51 -25.33
CA LEU A 102 38.82 10.14 -25.62
C LEU A 102 38.66 10.05 -27.14
N SER A 103 38.02 9.00 -27.66
CA SER A 103 37.96 8.76 -29.12
C SER A 103 37.02 9.72 -29.87
N ILE A 104 36.09 10.36 -29.15
CA ILE A 104 35.11 11.28 -29.70
C ILE A 104 35.69 12.69 -29.79
N LYS A 105 35.58 13.32 -30.96
CA LYS A 105 35.91 14.74 -31.14
C LYS A 105 34.89 15.60 -30.40
N LEU A 106 35.33 16.28 -29.37
CA LEU A 106 34.52 17.12 -28.48
C LEU A 106 34.43 18.55 -29.04
N ASN A 107 33.22 19.13 -29.08
CA ASN A 107 33.04 20.57 -29.35
C ASN A 107 33.44 21.38 -28.09
N GLN A 108 33.84 22.65 -28.27
CA GLN A 108 34.40 23.52 -27.20
C GLN A 108 33.50 23.69 -25.95
N GLU A 109 32.19 23.40 -26.04
CA GLU A 109 31.22 23.56 -24.95
C GLU A 109 30.85 22.25 -24.22
N THR A 110 31.58 21.15 -24.46
CA THR A 110 31.22 19.84 -23.89
C THR A 110 31.76 19.65 -22.47
N SER A 111 30.85 19.50 -21.50
CA SER A 111 31.20 19.17 -20.11
C SER A 111 31.35 17.65 -19.93
N ILE A 112 32.47 17.22 -19.32
CA ILE A 112 32.71 15.82 -18.96
C ILE A 112 32.42 15.65 -17.47
N ASN A 113 31.47 14.77 -17.14
CA ASN A 113 31.09 14.47 -15.77
C ASN A 113 31.47 13.03 -15.44
N VAL A 114 32.39 12.86 -14.50
CA VAL A 114 32.82 11.53 -14.02
C VAL A 114 32.11 11.25 -12.69
N PHE A 115 31.31 10.19 -12.66
CA PHE A 115 30.58 9.72 -11.48
C PHE A 115 31.28 8.50 -10.89
N ILE A 116 31.86 8.67 -9.71
CA ILE A 116 32.50 7.60 -8.95
C ILE A 116 31.43 6.90 -8.12
N TYR A 117 31.30 5.58 -8.27
CA TYR A 117 30.32 4.80 -7.52
C TYR A 117 30.93 3.67 -6.70
N ASP A 118 30.26 3.34 -5.59
CA ASP A 118 30.54 2.13 -4.82
C ASP A 118 29.60 1.00 -5.24
N GLU A 119 30.19 -0.13 -5.63
CA GLU A 119 29.48 -1.31 -6.12
C GLU A 119 28.58 -1.91 -5.04
N ASP A 120 29.07 -1.95 -3.79
CA ASP A 120 28.36 -2.56 -2.67
C ASP A 120 27.18 -1.70 -2.22
N GLN A 121 27.28 -0.37 -2.35
CA GLN A 121 26.17 0.53 -2.05
C GLN A 121 25.11 0.52 -3.15
N ILE A 122 25.50 0.53 -4.43
CA ILE A 122 24.55 0.46 -5.55
C ILE A 122 23.72 -0.83 -5.50
N LEU A 123 24.34 -1.97 -5.19
CA LEU A 123 23.63 -3.25 -5.08
C LEU A 123 22.56 -3.26 -3.98
N LYS A 124 22.66 -2.39 -2.97
CA LYS A 124 21.71 -2.28 -1.85
C LYS A 124 20.57 -1.28 -2.10
N LEU A 125 20.49 -0.66 -3.28
CA LEU A 125 19.39 0.24 -3.66
C LEU A 125 18.08 -0.55 -3.91
N GLN A 126 17.08 -0.33 -3.05
CA GLN A 126 15.83 -1.13 -3.05
C GLN A 126 14.85 -0.72 -4.16
N ASP A 127 14.76 0.57 -4.51
CA ASP A 127 13.78 1.04 -5.50
C ASP A 127 14.11 0.49 -6.89
N LEU A 128 15.40 0.44 -7.23
CA LEU A 128 15.88 -0.16 -8.48
C LEU A 128 15.68 -1.68 -8.50
N GLU A 129 15.86 -2.35 -7.35
CA GLU A 129 15.54 -3.78 -7.22
C GLU A 129 14.05 -4.05 -7.51
N ASN A 130 13.16 -3.26 -6.90
CA ASN A 130 11.72 -3.39 -7.05
C ASN A 130 11.26 -3.10 -8.50
N LEU A 131 11.84 -2.07 -9.14
CA LEU A 131 11.56 -1.73 -10.54
C LEU A 131 11.99 -2.84 -11.51
N VAL A 132 13.17 -3.45 -11.29
CA VAL A 132 13.65 -4.58 -12.09
C VAL A 132 12.75 -5.82 -11.89
N HIS A 133 12.34 -6.12 -10.65
CA HIS A 133 11.39 -7.21 -10.39
C HIS A 133 10.02 -6.96 -11.04
N TYR A 134 9.54 -5.72 -11.02
CA TYR A 134 8.30 -5.36 -11.70
C TYR A 134 8.41 -5.57 -13.23
N ALA A 135 9.50 -5.14 -13.85
CA ALA A 135 9.75 -5.32 -15.28
C ALA A 135 9.79 -6.81 -15.66
N THR A 136 10.54 -7.63 -14.91
CA THR A 136 10.63 -9.08 -15.14
C THR A 136 9.31 -9.84 -14.89
N SER A 137 8.45 -9.37 -13.99
CA SER A 137 7.13 -9.97 -13.76
C SER A 137 6.11 -9.67 -14.87
N LYS A 138 6.34 -8.62 -15.67
CA LYS A 138 5.45 -8.20 -16.77
C LYS A 138 5.85 -8.77 -18.14
N THR A 139 7.05 -9.32 -18.30
CA THR A 139 7.52 -9.90 -19.57
C THR A 139 6.90 -11.26 -19.94
N CYS A 140 5.67 -11.54 -19.51
CA CYS A 140 4.89 -12.69 -19.98
C CYS A 140 3.83 -12.34 -21.04
N THR A 141 3.78 -11.11 -21.54
CA THR A 141 2.95 -10.74 -22.69
C THR A 141 3.68 -9.73 -23.58
N GLY A 142 4.19 -10.20 -24.72
CA GLY A 142 4.46 -9.41 -25.93
C GLY A 142 5.55 -8.34 -25.87
N ASP A 143 6.63 -8.58 -26.61
CA ASP A 143 7.58 -7.64 -27.22
C ASP A 143 7.43 -6.15 -26.86
N ASN A 144 7.94 -5.78 -25.68
CA ASN A 144 8.37 -4.43 -25.38
C ASN A 144 9.51 -4.52 -24.38
N LYS A 145 10.75 -4.67 -24.89
CA LYS A 145 11.96 -4.39 -24.10
C LYS A 145 11.90 -2.91 -23.73
N LEU A 146 11.39 -2.62 -22.54
CA LEU A 146 11.43 -1.29 -21.96
C LEU A 146 12.91 -0.93 -21.78
N CYS A 147 13.47 -0.15 -22.71
CA CYS A 147 14.79 0.44 -22.53
C CYS A 147 14.73 1.27 -21.24
N PRO A 148 15.58 0.99 -20.22
CA PRO A 148 15.60 1.80 -19.02
C PRO A 148 16.10 3.19 -19.39
N ASN A 149 15.23 4.20 -19.38
CA ASN A 149 15.61 5.57 -19.76
C ASN A 149 16.51 6.25 -18.71
N ASP A 150 16.60 5.70 -17.49
CA ASP A 150 17.43 6.23 -16.41
C ASP A 150 18.82 5.57 -16.35
N ASP A 151 19.87 6.40 -16.34
CA ASP A 151 21.28 5.97 -16.29
C ASP A 151 21.57 5.07 -15.05
N MET A 152 20.97 5.38 -13.90
CA MET A 152 21.14 4.60 -12.66
C MET A 152 20.50 3.21 -12.71
N GLN A 153 19.40 3.06 -13.44
CA GLN A 153 18.73 1.76 -13.60
C GLN A 153 19.58 0.81 -14.45
N LEU A 154 20.20 1.32 -15.52
CA LEU A 154 21.12 0.54 -16.34
C LEU A 154 22.39 0.16 -15.56
N LEU A 155 22.97 1.11 -14.82
CA LEU A 155 24.13 0.85 -13.96
C LEU A 155 23.84 -0.27 -12.94
N TYR A 156 22.71 -0.20 -12.24
CA TYR A 156 22.29 -1.25 -11.30
C TYR A 156 22.12 -2.61 -11.97
N GLN A 157 21.51 -2.67 -13.16
CA GLN A 157 21.34 -3.93 -13.91
C GLN A 157 22.69 -4.58 -14.26
N LEU A 158 23.65 -3.79 -14.76
CA LEU A 158 24.97 -4.28 -15.12
C LEU A 158 25.77 -4.79 -13.92
N VAL A 159 25.75 -4.05 -12.80
CA VAL A 159 26.42 -4.47 -11.56
C VAL A 159 25.75 -5.72 -10.95
N LYS A 160 24.41 -5.83 -11.01
CA LYS A 160 23.66 -7.00 -10.54
C LYS A 160 23.95 -8.24 -11.38
N GLN A 161 23.99 -8.11 -12.71
CA GLN A 161 24.35 -9.22 -13.61
C GLN A 161 25.75 -9.77 -13.31
N ARG A 162 26.73 -8.87 -13.12
CA ARG A 162 28.09 -9.23 -12.71
C ARG A 162 28.10 -10.01 -11.40
N ASN A 163 27.43 -9.49 -10.37
CA ASN A 163 27.41 -10.13 -9.05
C ASN A 163 26.72 -11.51 -9.08
N ASN A 164 25.61 -11.63 -9.81
CA ASN A 164 24.92 -12.91 -10.00
C ASN A 164 25.82 -13.94 -10.69
N PHE A 165 26.58 -13.54 -11.72
CA PHE A 165 27.52 -14.43 -12.42
C PHE A 165 28.61 -14.94 -11.46
N ILE A 166 29.15 -14.05 -10.61
CA ILE A 166 30.16 -14.41 -9.61
C ILE A 166 29.58 -15.36 -8.53
N GLN A 167 28.33 -15.14 -8.09
CA GLN A 167 27.67 -15.96 -7.08
C GLN A 167 27.29 -17.37 -7.57
N ILE A 168 26.78 -17.51 -8.79
CA ILE A 168 26.36 -18.80 -9.38
C ILE A 168 27.54 -19.80 -9.40
N SER A 169 28.76 -19.32 -9.62
CA SER A 169 29.98 -20.16 -9.60
C SER A 169 30.54 -20.45 -8.19
N SER A 170 29.91 -19.96 -7.11
CA SER A 170 30.40 -20.14 -5.72
C SER A 170 29.62 -21.17 -4.90
N ASN A 171 28.45 -21.61 -5.38
CA ASN A 171 27.50 -22.38 -4.58
C ASN A 171 27.75 -23.90 -4.65
N ASN A 172 28.83 -24.36 -3.99
CA ASN A 172 29.03 -25.76 -3.62
C ASN A 172 29.22 -25.87 -2.11
N LYS A 173 28.13 -25.85 -1.32
CA LYS A 173 28.17 -26.25 0.10
C LYS A 173 26.94 -27.09 0.53
N PRO A 174 27.12 -28.22 1.22
CA PRO A 174 26.07 -29.19 1.58
C PRO A 174 25.23 -28.85 2.83
N LYS A 175 25.28 -27.62 3.37
CA LYS A 175 24.49 -27.22 4.57
C LYS A 175 22.98 -27.02 4.32
N PHE A 176 22.51 -27.16 3.08
CA PHE A 176 21.14 -26.84 2.68
C PHE A 176 20.13 -27.99 2.81
N TYR A 177 20.55 -29.25 2.91
CA TYR A 177 19.63 -30.38 2.78
C TYR A 177 18.64 -30.52 3.95
N ILE A 178 19.09 -30.33 5.20
CA ILE A 178 18.23 -30.52 6.39
C ILE A 178 17.22 -29.39 6.53
N THR A 179 17.66 -28.13 6.38
CA THR A 179 16.78 -26.96 6.36
C THR A 179 15.77 -27.00 5.21
N GLN A 180 16.18 -27.52 4.05
CA GLN A 180 15.29 -27.69 2.90
C GLN A 180 14.28 -28.83 3.08
N LEU A 181 14.63 -29.89 3.81
CA LEU A 181 13.72 -30.99 4.15
C LEU A 181 12.63 -30.51 5.12
N ILE A 182 13.02 -29.82 6.21
CA ILE A 182 12.08 -29.23 7.19
C ILE A 182 11.14 -28.24 6.49
N TYR A 183 11.68 -27.38 5.64
CA TYR A 183 10.89 -26.43 4.84
C TYR A 183 9.90 -27.14 3.91
N ARG A 184 10.30 -28.23 3.24
CA ARG A 184 9.41 -29.03 2.38
C ARG A 184 8.28 -29.69 3.17
N LEU A 185 8.56 -30.25 4.34
CA LEU A 185 7.56 -30.87 5.21
C LEU A 185 6.56 -29.84 5.75
N CYS A 186 7.02 -28.70 6.26
CA CYS A 186 6.14 -27.60 6.70
C CYS A 186 5.31 -27.01 5.55
N ARG A 187 5.87 -26.96 4.34
CA ARG A 187 5.14 -26.51 3.14
C ARG A 187 4.07 -27.51 2.73
N LEU A 188 4.32 -28.81 2.86
CA LEU A 188 3.37 -29.87 2.55
C LEU A 188 2.18 -29.85 3.52
N SER A 189 2.42 -29.80 4.83
CA SER A 189 1.35 -29.76 5.85
C SER A 189 0.47 -28.51 5.68
N PHE A 190 1.09 -27.36 5.41
CA PHE A 190 0.36 -26.13 5.12
C PHE A 190 -0.48 -26.22 3.83
N ASN A 191 0.09 -26.77 2.75
CA ASN A 191 -0.64 -26.94 1.49
C ASN A 191 -1.81 -27.92 1.65
N PHE A 192 -1.64 -28.97 2.45
CA PHE A 192 -2.69 -29.91 2.78
C PHE A 192 -3.82 -29.25 3.55
N LEU A 193 -3.52 -28.49 4.61
CA LEU A 193 -4.52 -27.76 5.39
C LEU A 193 -5.25 -26.70 4.55
N ASN A 194 -4.52 -25.98 3.70
CA ASN A 194 -5.12 -25.02 2.78
C ASN A 194 -5.99 -25.70 1.71
N MET A 195 -5.60 -26.88 1.22
CA MET A 195 -6.41 -27.68 0.29
C MET A 195 -7.69 -28.16 0.96
N LEU A 196 -7.60 -28.66 2.19
CA LEU A 196 -8.77 -29.08 2.98
C LEU A 196 -9.72 -27.90 3.23
N PHE A 197 -9.20 -26.74 3.61
CA PHE A 197 -10.01 -25.53 3.78
C PHE A 197 -10.65 -25.08 2.45
N THR A 198 -9.90 -25.12 1.35
CA THR A 198 -10.42 -24.81 0.00
C THR A 198 -11.57 -25.74 -0.35
N LEU A 199 -11.40 -27.05 -0.12
CA LEU A 199 -12.42 -28.06 -0.37
C LEU A 199 -13.68 -27.76 0.45
N CYS A 200 -13.56 -27.53 1.76
CA CYS A 200 -14.68 -27.18 2.65
C CYS A 200 -15.45 -25.95 2.17
N VAL A 201 -14.74 -24.91 1.73
CA VAL A 201 -15.31 -23.64 1.27
C VAL A 201 -15.99 -23.76 -0.09
N THR A 202 -15.51 -24.66 -0.96
CA THR A 202 -16.08 -24.87 -2.30
C THR A 202 -17.37 -25.72 -2.31
N MET A 203 -17.67 -26.42 -1.22
CA MET A 203 -18.89 -27.22 -1.11
C MET A 203 -20.15 -26.34 -1.13
N GLN A 204 -21.07 -26.60 -2.07
CA GLN A 204 -22.27 -25.80 -2.36
C GLN A 204 -23.11 -25.40 -1.13
N PRO A 205 -23.50 -26.30 -0.19
CA PRO A 205 -24.32 -25.91 0.95
C PRO A 205 -23.56 -25.04 1.96
N LEU A 206 -22.26 -25.31 2.13
CA LEU A 206 -21.40 -24.61 3.08
C LEU A 206 -21.01 -23.22 2.56
N LYS A 207 -20.89 -23.07 1.23
CA LYS A 207 -20.51 -21.82 0.58
C LYS A 207 -21.40 -20.64 0.97
N PHE A 208 -22.72 -20.82 1.07
CA PHE A 208 -23.64 -19.74 1.45
C PHE A 208 -23.42 -19.27 2.90
N ILE A 209 -23.09 -20.20 3.80
CA ILE A 209 -22.82 -19.90 5.20
C ILE A 209 -21.46 -19.21 5.33
N PHE A 210 -20.42 -19.78 4.72
CA PHE A 210 -19.06 -19.24 4.78
C PHE A 210 -18.94 -17.86 4.14
N GLN A 211 -19.71 -17.55 3.09
CA GLN A 211 -19.73 -16.21 2.48
C GLN A 211 -20.06 -15.07 3.46
N ARG A 212 -20.75 -15.37 4.57
CA ARG A 212 -21.07 -14.37 5.61
C ARG A 212 -20.03 -14.31 6.73
N MET A 213 -19.10 -15.27 6.79
CA MET A 213 -18.07 -15.36 7.82
C MET A 213 -16.85 -14.52 7.46
N VAL A 214 -16.24 -13.93 8.49
CA VAL A 214 -15.03 -13.13 8.40
C VAL A 214 -13.83 -13.98 8.00
N LEU A 215 -13.82 -15.26 8.38
CA LEU A 215 -12.81 -16.24 7.98
C LEU A 215 -12.73 -16.44 6.45
N TYR A 216 -13.87 -16.45 5.75
CA TYR A 216 -13.91 -16.60 4.29
C TYR A 216 -13.43 -15.32 3.57
N GLU A 217 -13.87 -14.15 4.05
CA GLU A 217 -13.37 -12.86 3.55
C GLU A 217 -11.84 -12.81 3.67
N HIS A 218 -11.31 -13.22 4.83
CA HIS A 218 -9.88 -13.30 5.06
C HIS A 218 -9.17 -14.30 4.14
N TYR A 219 -9.73 -15.48 3.91
CA TYR A 219 -9.17 -16.46 2.99
C TYR A 219 -8.99 -15.89 1.57
N GLN A 220 -9.97 -15.13 1.08
CA GLN A 220 -9.87 -14.45 -0.22
C GLN A 220 -8.82 -13.34 -0.23
N GLU A 221 -8.73 -12.52 0.83
CA GLU A 221 -7.67 -11.53 1.01
C GLU A 221 -6.28 -12.20 1.00
N TRP A 222 -6.13 -13.29 1.76
CA TRP A 222 -4.88 -14.03 1.89
C TRP A 222 -4.43 -14.68 0.58
N LEU A 223 -5.35 -15.26 -0.20
CA LEU A 223 -5.05 -15.80 -1.53
C LEU A 223 -4.48 -14.73 -2.47
N LYS A 224 -5.05 -13.51 -2.46
CA LYS A 224 -4.54 -12.39 -3.28
C LYS A 224 -3.10 -12.05 -2.90
N PHE A 225 -2.78 -12.00 -1.61
CA PHE A 225 -1.40 -11.76 -1.15
C PHE A 225 -0.44 -12.89 -1.54
N LYS A 226 -0.88 -14.15 -1.44
CA LYS A 226 -0.09 -15.31 -1.87
C LYS A 226 0.23 -15.26 -3.37
N HIS A 227 -0.76 -14.98 -4.21
CA HIS A 227 -0.57 -14.88 -5.66
C HIS A 227 0.28 -13.68 -6.08
N SER A 228 0.21 -12.57 -5.34
CA SER A 228 1.04 -11.40 -5.63
C SER A 228 2.53 -11.65 -5.41
N GLY A 229 2.93 -12.59 -4.55
CA GLY A 229 4.34 -12.93 -4.27
C GLY A 229 5.17 -11.85 -3.56
N LYS A 230 4.70 -10.60 -3.49
CA LYS A 230 5.44 -9.43 -2.97
C LYS A 230 5.61 -9.40 -1.44
N ARG A 231 4.86 -10.21 -0.68
CA ARG A 231 4.80 -10.15 0.79
C ARG A 231 5.02 -11.51 1.45
N HIS A 232 6.03 -12.23 0.97
CA HIS A 232 6.38 -13.55 1.49
C HIS A 232 6.72 -13.51 3.00
N TYR A 233 7.54 -12.54 3.43
CA TYR A 233 7.96 -12.43 4.82
C TYR A 233 6.79 -12.21 5.78
N ASN A 234 5.79 -11.41 5.40
CA ASN A 234 4.59 -11.20 6.22
C ASN A 234 3.85 -12.52 6.44
N ILE A 235 3.71 -13.34 5.41
CA ILE A 235 3.07 -14.66 5.51
C ILE A 235 3.90 -15.60 6.38
N VAL A 236 5.24 -15.54 6.31
CA VAL A 236 6.12 -16.36 7.16
C VAL A 236 6.00 -15.94 8.63
N ILE A 237 6.01 -14.64 8.92
CA ILE A 237 5.86 -14.11 10.28
C ILE A 237 4.46 -14.41 10.82
N ASP A 238 3.41 -14.24 10.01
CA ASP A 238 2.03 -14.59 10.37
C ASP A 238 1.90 -16.07 10.74
N LYS A 239 2.52 -16.97 9.98
CA LYS A 239 2.60 -18.41 10.29
C LYS A 239 3.38 -18.70 11.56
N PHE A 240 4.52 -18.06 11.74
CA PHE A 240 5.35 -18.23 12.93
C PHE A 240 4.57 -17.82 14.18
N LEU A 241 3.98 -16.63 14.17
CA LEU A 241 3.11 -16.14 15.25
C LEU A 241 1.91 -17.07 15.49
N GLY A 242 1.28 -17.55 14.42
CA GLY A 242 0.16 -18.49 14.52
C GLY A 242 0.54 -19.82 15.16
N ILE A 243 1.71 -20.37 14.82
CA ILE A 243 2.25 -21.59 15.45
C ILE A 243 2.62 -21.33 16.91
N CYS A 244 3.24 -20.19 17.24
CA CYS A 244 3.54 -19.83 18.63
C CYS A 244 2.26 -19.76 19.47
N VAL A 245 1.22 -19.10 18.98
CA VAL A 245 -0.08 -19.02 19.66
C VAL A 245 -0.74 -20.41 19.72
N MET A 246 -0.71 -21.19 18.64
CA MET A 246 -1.24 -22.56 18.65
C MET A 246 -0.56 -23.45 19.70
N LEU A 247 0.78 -23.41 19.79
CA LEU A 247 1.53 -24.18 20.79
C LEU A 247 1.20 -23.72 22.21
N LEU A 248 1.10 -22.40 22.43
CA LEU A 248 0.66 -21.85 23.71
C LEU A 248 -0.76 -22.35 24.06
N LEU A 249 -1.69 -22.28 23.12
CA LEU A 249 -3.08 -22.70 23.33
C LEU A 249 -3.25 -24.21 23.57
N LEU A 250 -2.42 -25.05 22.95
CA LEU A 250 -2.54 -26.51 23.04
C LEU A 250 -1.70 -27.14 24.17
N PHE A 251 -0.52 -26.59 24.49
CA PHE A 251 0.40 -27.19 25.47
C PHE A 251 0.39 -26.48 26.83
N TYR A 252 0.15 -25.17 26.88
CA TYR A 252 0.16 -24.42 28.14
C TYR A 252 -1.21 -24.40 28.82
N LEU A 253 -2.29 -24.37 28.03
CA LEU A 253 -3.66 -24.42 28.55
C LEU A 253 -4.16 -25.86 28.54
N SER A 254 -4.36 -26.45 29.72
CA SER A 254 -4.79 -27.85 29.86
C SER A 254 -6.14 -28.13 29.20
N HIS A 255 -7.08 -27.18 29.27
CA HIS A 255 -8.41 -27.28 28.65
C HIS A 255 -8.86 -25.90 28.13
N PRO A 256 -8.38 -25.46 26.96
CA PRO A 256 -8.64 -24.10 26.49
C PRO A 256 -10.11 -23.85 26.14
N GLY A 257 -10.88 -24.90 25.86
CA GLY A 257 -12.33 -24.81 25.64
C GLY A 257 -13.11 -24.36 26.89
N ASP A 258 -12.60 -24.63 28.11
CA ASP A 258 -13.22 -24.17 29.36
C ASP A 258 -13.29 -22.64 29.43
N TYR A 259 -12.23 -21.97 29.00
CA TYR A 259 -12.15 -20.50 29.07
C TYR A 259 -13.22 -19.82 28.20
N LEU A 260 -13.55 -20.40 27.03
CA LEU A 260 -14.62 -19.87 26.19
C LEU A 260 -15.98 -20.01 26.86
N ILE A 261 -16.22 -21.14 27.51
CA ILE A 261 -17.46 -21.41 28.24
C ILE A 261 -17.55 -20.51 29.47
N GLU A 262 -16.50 -20.42 30.27
CA GLU A 262 -16.42 -19.52 31.41
C GLU A 262 -16.64 -18.05 31.00
N ALA A 263 -15.99 -17.61 29.92
CA ALA A 263 -16.21 -16.27 29.36
C ALA A 263 -17.66 -16.06 28.91
N SER A 264 -18.29 -17.08 28.32
CA SER A 264 -19.70 -17.02 27.90
C SER A 264 -20.65 -16.88 29.10
N HIS A 265 -20.44 -17.65 30.17
CA HIS A 265 -21.22 -17.53 31.41
C HIS A 265 -20.96 -16.20 32.12
N PHE A 266 -19.71 -15.72 32.12
CA PHE A 266 -19.36 -14.42 32.65
C PHE A 266 -20.13 -13.30 31.94
N ILE A 267 -20.24 -13.35 30.60
CA ILE A 267 -21.04 -12.39 29.83
C ILE A 267 -22.52 -12.46 30.25
N VAL A 268 -23.08 -13.67 30.40
CA VAL A 268 -24.47 -13.85 30.87
C VAL A 268 -24.66 -13.24 32.26
N ILE A 269 -23.73 -13.44 33.19
CA ILE A 269 -23.79 -12.88 34.55
C ILE A 269 -23.72 -11.35 34.51
N LYS A 270 -22.81 -10.78 33.72
CA LYS A 270 -22.70 -9.32 33.56
C LYS A 270 -23.95 -8.72 32.94
N LEU A 271 -24.57 -9.42 32.00
CA LEU A 271 -25.83 -9.00 31.41
C LEU A 271 -27.00 -9.07 32.41
N ARG A 272 -27.08 -10.11 33.26
CA ARG A 272 -28.04 -10.17 34.38
C ARG A 272 -27.81 -9.01 35.36
N THR A 273 -26.56 -8.69 35.64
CA THR A 273 -26.19 -7.55 36.50
C THR A 273 -26.62 -6.22 35.87
N LEU A 274 -26.44 -6.05 34.55
CA LEU A 274 -26.91 -4.89 33.81
C LEU A 274 -28.44 -4.75 33.88
N LEU A 275 -29.19 -5.85 33.67
CA LEU A 275 -30.65 -5.86 33.82
C LEU A 275 -31.07 -5.52 35.26
N ASN A 276 -30.41 -6.08 36.27
CA ASN A 276 -30.68 -5.75 37.67
C ASN A 276 -30.41 -4.27 37.97
N SER A 277 -29.39 -3.66 37.36
CA SER A 277 -29.12 -2.23 37.47
C SER A 277 -30.25 -1.36 36.87
N LEU A 278 -31.00 -1.88 35.89
CA LEU A 278 -32.15 -1.20 35.29
C LEU A 278 -33.44 -1.33 36.13
N ARG A 279 -33.47 -2.23 37.13
CA ARG A 279 -34.58 -2.36 38.08
C ARG A 279 -34.71 -1.15 39.01
N GLY A 280 -33.61 -0.47 39.30
CA GLY A 280 -33.58 0.79 40.04
C GLY A 280 -33.99 2.01 39.20
N ALA A 281 -33.69 3.21 39.70
CA ALA A 281 -33.71 4.45 38.90
C ALA A 281 -32.31 4.68 38.30
N PRO A 282 -31.98 4.11 37.11
CA PRO A 282 -30.67 4.34 36.50
C PRO A 282 -30.48 5.84 36.29
N ILE A 283 -29.37 6.40 36.80
CA ILE A 283 -28.98 7.81 36.60
C ILE A 283 -29.99 8.79 37.25
N GLY A 284 -30.86 8.33 38.16
CA GLY A 284 -31.88 9.18 38.81
C GLY A 284 -33.14 9.43 37.97
N LEU A 285 -33.28 8.78 36.81
CA LEU A 285 -34.51 8.80 36.03
C LEU A 285 -35.55 7.87 36.65
N LYS A 286 -36.69 8.44 37.09
CA LYS A 286 -37.82 7.66 37.62
C LYS A 286 -38.56 6.99 36.47
N LEU A 287 -38.20 5.73 36.19
CA LEU A 287 -38.83 4.92 35.16
C LEU A 287 -40.25 4.52 35.56
N ASN A 288 -41.10 4.23 34.56
CA ASN A 288 -42.43 3.71 34.81
C ASN A 288 -42.32 2.29 35.40
N VAL A 289 -42.78 2.08 36.63
CA VAL A 289 -42.58 0.83 37.38
C VAL A 289 -43.19 -0.39 36.67
N GLN A 290 -44.39 -0.23 36.11
CA GLN A 290 -45.12 -1.34 35.46
C GLN A 290 -44.45 -1.76 34.16
N LEU A 291 -44.13 -0.79 33.30
CA LEU A 291 -43.45 -1.07 32.03
C LEU A 291 -42.02 -1.58 32.26
N ASN A 292 -41.30 -0.99 33.22
CA ASN A 292 -39.95 -1.42 33.58
C ASN A 292 -39.96 -2.88 34.06
N GLY A 293 -40.90 -3.26 34.93
CA GLY A 293 -41.10 -4.64 35.37
C GLY A 293 -41.32 -5.61 34.21
N PHE A 294 -42.28 -5.29 33.32
CA PHE A 294 -42.56 -6.10 32.14
C PHE A 294 -41.33 -6.28 31.22
N LEU A 295 -40.59 -5.19 30.94
CA LEU A 295 -39.40 -5.26 30.10
C LEU A 295 -38.28 -6.07 30.77
N LEU A 296 -38.07 -5.92 32.09
CA LEU A 296 -37.10 -6.72 32.84
C LEU A 296 -37.42 -8.20 32.79
N ASP A 297 -38.68 -8.58 32.96
CA ASP A 297 -39.10 -9.99 32.92
C ASP A 297 -38.91 -10.57 31.51
N CYS A 298 -39.27 -9.81 30.47
CA CYS A 298 -39.09 -10.21 29.07
C CYS A 298 -37.61 -10.39 28.69
N PHE A 299 -36.77 -9.39 28.97
CA PHE A 299 -35.33 -9.48 28.69
C PHE A 299 -34.66 -10.51 29.59
N GLY A 300 -35.04 -10.61 30.86
CA GLY A 300 -34.55 -11.62 31.80
C GLY A 300 -34.83 -13.05 31.34
N TYR A 301 -36.05 -13.31 30.87
CA TYR A 301 -36.42 -14.60 30.28
C TYR A 301 -35.56 -14.92 29.05
N HIS A 302 -35.31 -13.94 28.18
CA HIS A 302 -34.47 -14.15 27.00
C HIS A 302 -33.00 -14.42 27.38
N VAL A 303 -32.47 -13.76 28.42
CA VAL A 303 -31.13 -14.07 28.95
C VAL A 303 -31.08 -15.48 29.52
N HIS A 304 -32.15 -15.94 30.18
CA HIS A 304 -32.26 -17.32 30.64
C HIS A 304 -32.26 -18.30 29.45
N LEU A 305 -33.08 -18.04 28.43
CA LEU A 305 -33.12 -18.84 27.20
C LEU A 305 -31.74 -18.92 26.53
N TRP A 306 -31.01 -17.82 26.46
CA TRP A 306 -29.65 -17.79 25.92
C TRP A 306 -28.67 -18.60 26.78
N ALA A 307 -28.79 -18.55 28.12
CA ALA A 307 -27.97 -19.37 29.01
C ALA A 307 -28.22 -20.88 28.77
N THR A 308 -29.49 -21.29 28.72
CA THR A 308 -29.84 -22.69 28.41
C THR A 308 -29.37 -23.12 27.01
N PHE A 309 -29.40 -22.21 26.03
CA PHE A 309 -28.84 -22.47 24.71
C PHE A 309 -27.31 -22.65 24.75
N LEU A 310 -26.60 -21.84 25.53
CA LEU A 310 -25.15 -22.00 25.73
C LEU A 310 -24.81 -23.35 26.37
N ASP A 311 -25.55 -23.76 27.40
CA ASP A 311 -25.40 -25.06 28.06
C ASP A 311 -25.59 -26.22 27.05
N LEU A 312 -26.57 -26.10 26.15
CA LEU A 312 -26.84 -27.09 25.11
C LEU A 312 -25.70 -27.22 24.09
N ILE A 313 -25.08 -26.10 23.69
CA ILE A 313 -24.00 -26.09 22.70
C ILE A 313 -22.61 -26.30 23.30
N GLU A 314 -22.47 -26.27 24.63
CA GLU A 314 -21.21 -26.44 25.35
C GLU A 314 -20.32 -27.57 24.81
N PRO A 315 -20.79 -28.83 24.65
CA PRO A 315 -19.92 -29.93 24.20
C PRO A 315 -19.40 -29.71 22.77
N PHE A 316 -20.15 -29.00 21.93
CA PHE A 316 -19.72 -28.64 20.58
C PHE A 316 -18.70 -27.51 20.60
N VAL A 317 -18.92 -26.46 21.39
CA VAL A 317 -18.01 -25.31 21.53
C VAL A 317 -16.65 -25.78 22.07
N ARG A 318 -16.66 -26.66 23.07
CA ARG A 318 -15.45 -27.24 23.68
C ARG A 318 -14.62 -28.04 22.67
N LYS A 319 -15.28 -28.80 21.78
CA LYS A 319 -14.62 -29.53 20.68
C LYS A 319 -14.17 -28.61 19.54
N LEU A 320 -14.89 -27.51 19.28
CA LEU A 320 -14.59 -26.55 18.21
C LEU A 320 -13.28 -25.79 18.48
N PHE A 321 -12.86 -25.65 19.74
CA PHE A 321 -11.63 -24.95 20.08
C PHE A 321 -10.39 -25.58 19.42
N VAL A 322 -10.30 -26.92 19.38
CA VAL A 322 -9.13 -27.61 18.83
C VAL A 322 -8.93 -27.31 17.33
N PRO A 323 -9.95 -27.42 16.45
CA PRO A 323 -9.88 -26.91 15.08
C PRO A 323 -9.47 -25.44 14.97
N ILE A 324 -9.97 -24.55 15.83
CA ILE A 324 -9.59 -23.12 15.83
C ILE A 324 -8.11 -22.94 16.16
N ALA A 325 -7.60 -23.70 17.14
CA ALA A 325 -6.18 -23.69 17.48
C ALA A 325 -5.33 -24.21 16.31
N LEU A 326 -5.74 -25.32 15.67
CA LEU A 326 -5.07 -25.92 14.51
C LEU A 326 -5.03 -25.01 13.28
N LEU A 327 -6.04 -24.14 13.09
CA LEU A 327 -6.00 -23.08 12.06
C LEU A 327 -4.81 -22.13 12.26
N GLY A 328 -4.20 -22.07 13.44
CA GLY A 328 -2.94 -21.37 13.70
C GLY A 328 -1.78 -21.82 12.84
N ALA A 329 -1.78 -23.08 12.37
CA ALA A 329 -0.80 -23.55 11.38
C ALA A 329 -0.91 -22.82 10.04
N MET A 330 -2.07 -22.21 9.73
CA MET A 330 -2.23 -21.37 8.55
C MET A 330 -1.70 -19.94 8.76
N GLY A 331 -1.80 -19.43 9.99
CA GLY A 331 -1.34 -18.10 10.41
C GLY A 331 -2.14 -17.51 11.57
N LEU A 332 -1.55 -16.55 12.29
CA LEU A 332 -2.23 -15.80 13.35
C LEU A 332 -3.46 -15.05 12.80
N SER A 333 -3.37 -14.56 11.57
CA SER A 333 -4.47 -13.84 10.91
C SER A 333 -5.72 -14.71 10.72
N TYR A 334 -5.56 -16.03 10.51
CA TYR A 334 -6.67 -16.98 10.47
C TYR A 334 -7.30 -17.18 11.85
N GLN A 335 -6.49 -17.26 12.90
CA GLN A 335 -6.98 -17.34 14.28
C GLN A 335 -7.77 -16.08 14.68
N LEU A 336 -7.26 -14.88 14.34
CA LEU A 336 -7.95 -13.61 14.59
C LEU A 336 -9.27 -13.50 13.80
N ALA A 337 -9.31 -14.00 12.56
CA ALA A 337 -10.54 -14.05 11.78
C ALA A 337 -11.58 -14.99 12.42
N SER A 338 -11.17 -16.18 12.85
CA SER A 338 -12.04 -17.12 13.57
C SER A 338 -12.51 -16.58 14.92
N LEU A 339 -11.66 -15.85 15.65
CA LEU A 339 -12.01 -15.19 16.91
C LEU A 339 -13.09 -14.12 16.69
N THR A 340 -12.97 -13.34 15.61
CA THR A 340 -13.98 -12.34 15.23
C THR A 340 -15.33 -13.02 14.97
N ASP A 341 -15.35 -14.13 14.24
CA ASP A 341 -16.57 -14.90 14.00
C ASP A 341 -17.18 -15.43 15.33
N LEU A 342 -16.34 -15.96 16.23
CA LEU A 342 -16.78 -16.42 17.55
C LEU A 342 -17.41 -15.32 18.40
N ILE A 343 -16.78 -14.14 18.46
CA ILE A 343 -17.31 -12.99 19.20
C ILE A 343 -18.66 -12.54 18.63
N THR A 344 -18.82 -12.57 17.29
CA THR A 344 -20.11 -12.22 16.68
C THR A 344 -21.23 -13.21 17.03
N ILE A 345 -20.92 -14.51 17.11
CA ILE A 345 -21.87 -15.54 17.55
C ILE A 345 -22.21 -15.33 19.03
N MET A 346 -21.20 -15.11 19.88
CA MET A 346 -21.42 -14.84 21.31
C MET A 346 -22.25 -13.58 21.55
N GLY A 347 -22.06 -12.54 20.73
CA GLY A 347 -22.79 -11.26 20.80
C GLY A 347 -24.20 -11.27 20.20
N LEU A 348 -24.70 -12.42 19.72
CA LEU A 348 -26.00 -12.52 19.04
C LEU A 348 -27.17 -12.05 19.93
N HIS A 349 -27.17 -12.43 21.21
CA HIS A 349 -28.21 -12.02 22.16
C HIS A 349 -28.28 -10.49 22.31
N ALA A 350 -27.13 -9.81 22.37
CA ALA A 350 -27.06 -8.34 22.42
C ALA A 350 -27.61 -7.70 21.13
N HIS A 351 -27.36 -8.33 19.97
CA HIS A 351 -27.95 -7.90 18.71
C HIS A 351 -29.49 -8.01 18.74
N CYS A 352 -30.03 -9.14 19.19
CA CYS A 352 -31.47 -9.35 19.35
C CYS A 352 -32.11 -8.29 20.26
N PHE A 353 -31.50 -8.01 21.42
CA PHE A 353 -32.00 -6.97 22.33
C PHE A 353 -32.03 -5.58 21.70
N SER A 354 -30.96 -5.21 20.99
CA SER A 354 -30.92 -3.93 20.28
C SER A 354 -32.04 -3.81 19.24
N ILE A 355 -32.42 -4.90 18.57
CA ILE A 355 -33.52 -4.91 17.61
C ILE A 355 -34.85 -4.75 18.34
N TYR A 356 -35.10 -5.51 19.40
CA TYR A 356 -36.35 -5.43 20.16
C TYR A 356 -36.57 -4.03 20.74
N SER A 357 -35.54 -3.45 21.36
CA SER A 357 -35.63 -2.08 21.89
C SER A 357 -35.76 -1.04 20.78
N ALA A 358 -35.11 -1.21 19.63
CA ALA A 358 -35.26 -0.30 18.49
C ALA A 358 -36.66 -0.34 17.88
N VAL A 359 -37.29 -1.52 17.82
CA VAL A 359 -38.67 -1.67 17.36
C VAL A 359 -39.63 -0.95 18.31
N LEU A 360 -39.51 -1.16 19.62
CA LEU A 360 -40.33 -0.48 20.63
C LEU A 360 -40.15 1.04 20.56
N TYR A 361 -38.91 1.53 20.52
CA TYR A 361 -38.60 2.95 20.38
C TYR A 361 -39.21 3.54 19.09
N LYS A 362 -39.12 2.83 17.96
CA LYS A 362 -39.71 3.27 16.69
C LYS A 362 -41.23 3.34 16.74
N VAL A 363 -41.89 2.38 17.40
CA VAL A 363 -43.34 2.39 17.59
C VAL A 363 -43.75 3.59 18.45
N GLU A 364 -43.04 3.84 19.53
CA GLU A 364 -43.35 4.91 20.47
C GLU A 364 -43.14 6.31 19.88
N ILE A 365 -42.01 6.56 19.21
CA ILE A 365 -41.77 7.84 18.52
C ILE A 365 -42.83 8.09 17.45
N LYS A 366 -43.19 7.07 16.65
CA LYS A 366 -44.26 7.22 15.66
C LYS A 366 -45.62 7.48 16.32
N GLY A 367 -45.91 6.80 17.43
CA GLY A 367 -47.11 7.03 18.22
C GLY A 367 -47.20 8.47 18.72
N LEU A 368 -46.15 8.97 19.38
CA LEU A 368 -46.05 10.34 19.85
C LEU A 368 -46.16 11.35 18.71
N GLN A 369 -45.50 11.12 17.57
CA GLN A 369 -45.59 12.00 16.40
C GLN A 369 -47.01 12.09 15.82
N VAL A 370 -47.74 10.98 15.78
CA VAL A 370 -49.12 10.95 15.28
C VAL A 370 -50.04 11.66 16.26
N LEU A 371 -49.97 11.33 17.54
CA LEU A 371 -50.82 11.94 18.58
C LEU A 371 -50.53 13.44 18.73
N TRP A 372 -49.27 13.87 18.66
CA TRP A 372 -48.90 15.29 18.68
C TRP A 372 -49.56 16.08 17.55
N LYS A 373 -49.62 15.52 16.34
CA LYS A 373 -50.32 16.15 15.21
C LYS A 373 -51.82 16.28 15.48
N VAL A 374 -52.44 15.25 16.05
CA VAL A 374 -53.87 15.27 16.39
C VAL A 374 -54.16 16.31 17.49
N VAL A 375 -53.30 16.41 18.51
CA VAL A 375 -53.39 17.44 19.56
C VAL A 375 -53.31 18.86 18.96
N LEU A 376 -52.50 19.05 17.92
CA LEU A 376 -52.41 20.31 17.15
C LEU A 376 -53.55 20.52 16.14
N GLY A 377 -54.54 19.63 16.07
CA GLY A 377 -55.62 19.71 15.08
C GLY A 377 -55.19 19.42 13.64
N LYS A 378 -54.10 18.68 13.45
CA LYS A 378 -53.51 18.35 12.14
C LYS A 378 -53.61 16.86 11.83
N ARG A 379 -53.89 16.51 10.57
CA ARG A 379 -53.96 15.13 10.05
C ARG A 379 -53.03 14.96 8.85
N LYS A 380 -52.30 13.85 8.77
CA LYS A 380 -51.56 13.49 7.54
C LYS A 380 -52.53 12.87 6.54
N ASN A 381 -52.66 13.48 5.37
CA ASN A 381 -53.40 12.92 4.25
C ASN A 381 -52.49 11.95 3.49
N LEU A 382 -52.81 10.65 3.49
CA LEU A 382 -52.00 9.63 2.82
C LEU A 382 -52.02 9.78 1.30
N LEU A 383 -53.17 10.18 0.73
CA LEU A 383 -53.35 10.32 -0.73
C LEU A 383 -52.53 11.48 -1.31
N LYS A 384 -52.44 12.59 -0.56
CA LYS A 384 -51.72 13.81 -0.98
C LYS A 384 -50.34 13.97 -0.32
N ASN A 385 -49.92 12.98 0.48
CA ASN A 385 -48.71 12.96 1.31
C ASN A 385 -48.38 14.29 2.04
N ARG A 386 -49.41 15.05 2.46
CA ARG A 386 -49.26 16.36 3.12
C ARG A 386 -50.00 16.40 4.45
N VAL A 387 -49.61 17.33 5.34
CA VAL A 387 -50.28 17.56 6.63
C VAL A 387 -51.33 18.66 6.44
N GLU A 388 -52.57 18.38 6.79
CA GLU A 388 -53.72 19.28 6.63
C GLU A 388 -54.36 19.54 8.00
N SER A 389 -54.99 20.71 8.19
CA SER A 389 -55.84 20.96 9.34
C SER A 389 -57.08 20.06 9.28
N HIS A 390 -57.48 19.50 10.41
CA HIS A 390 -58.68 18.68 10.53
C HIS A 390 -59.44 19.02 11.80
N ASN A 391 -60.75 19.24 11.67
CA ASN A 391 -61.60 19.62 12.79
C ASN A 391 -62.00 18.36 13.58
N TYR A 392 -61.20 18.00 14.58
CA TYR A 392 -61.50 16.91 15.51
C TYR A 392 -62.62 17.32 16.49
N LYS A 393 -63.47 16.36 16.88
CA LYS A 393 -64.46 16.57 17.94
C LYS A 393 -63.76 16.73 19.29
N ASN A 394 -64.30 17.54 20.20
CA ASN A 394 -63.73 17.74 21.55
C ASN A 394 -63.43 16.43 22.27
N ARG A 395 -64.34 15.43 22.22
CA ARG A 395 -64.12 14.10 22.82
C ARG A 395 -62.90 13.36 22.26
N GLN A 396 -62.64 13.49 20.96
CA GLN A 396 -61.48 12.86 20.31
C GLN A 396 -60.17 13.54 20.73
N LEU A 397 -60.19 14.87 20.86
CA LEU A 397 -59.03 15.63 21.32
C LEU A 397 -58.68 15.29 22.79
N TYR A 398 -59.69 15.20 23.66
CA TYR A 398 -59.50 14.75 25.05
C TYR A 398 -58.89 13.34 25.12
N LEU A 399 -59.46 12.38 24.39
CA LEU A 399 -58.95 11.01 24.36
C LEU A 399 -57.50 10.94 23.84
N THR A 400 -57.20 11.70 22.78
CA THR A 400 -55.85 11.79 22.21
C THR A 400 -54.86 12.38 23.22
N THR A 401 -55.28 13.41 23.97
CA THR A 401 -54.43 14.06 24.98
C THR A 401 -54.08 13.09 26.11
N ILE A 402 -55.03 12.25 26.54
CA ILE A 402 -54.80 11.21 27.55
C ILE A 402 -53.81 10.15 27.02
N PHE A 403 -53.99 9.65 25.80
CA PHE A 403 -53.06 8.70 25.19
C PHE A 403 -51.68 9.31 24.95
N PHE A 404 -51.62 10.57 24.54
CA PHE A 404 -50.37 11.30 24.35
C PHE A 404 -49.61 11.44 25.65
N ALA A 405 -50.26 11.91 26.71
CA ALA A 405 -49.67 12.01 28.04
C ALA A 405 -49.20 10.63 28.54
N SER A 406 -50.01 9.59 28.34
CA SER A 406 -49.64 8.21 28.73
C SER A 406 -48.36 7.75 28.02
N LEU A 407 -48.30 7.85 26.69
CA LEU A 407 -47.09 7.50 25.92
C LEU A 407 -45.89 8.36 26.30
N LEU A 408 -46.10 9.66 26.56
CA LEU A 408 -45.03 10.56 26.99
C LEU A 408 -44.42 10.15 28.33
N PHE A 409 -45.22 9.62 29.26
CA PHE A 409 -44.73 9.08 30.54
C PHE A 409 -44.06 7.69 30.41
N LEU A 410 -44.40 6.91 29.39
CA LEU A 410 -43.76 5.61 29.10
C LEU A 410 -42.39 5.80 28.41
N PHE A 411 -42.25 6.89 27.65
CA PHE A 411 -41.11 7.19 26.79
C PHE A 411 -39.73 7.12 27.45
N PRO A 412 -39.49 7.72 28.64
CA PRO A 412 -38.18 7.66 29.29
C PRO A 412 -37.70 6.22 29.52
N THR A 413 -38.63 5.29 29.78
CA THR A 413 -38.33 3.88 30.02
C THR A 413 -37.81 3.22 28.74
N ILE A 414 -38.55 3.30 27.64
CA ILE A 414 -38.16 2.67 26.36
C ILE A 414 -36.87 3.26 25.81
N VAL A 415 -36.68 4.58 25.92
CA VAL A 415 -35.45 5.26 25.49
C VAL A 415 -34.24 4.75 26.28
N THR A 416 -34.37 4.58 27.60
CA THR A 416 -33.28 4.06 28.44
C THR A 416 -32.84 2.68 27.98
N TYR A 417 -33.78 1.75 27.76
CA TYR A 417 -33.48 0.42 27.23
C TYR A 417 -32.85 0.46 25.83
N TYR A 418 -33.36 1.32 24.95
CA TYR A 418 -32.81 1.49 23.61
C TYR A 418 -31.36 1.97 23.64
N ILE A 419 -31.03 2.97 24.46
CA ILE A 419 -29.66 3.49 24.59
C ILE A 419 -28.74 2.41 25.16
N VAL A 420 -29.13 1.72 26.24
CA VAL A 420 -28.29 0.71 26.89
C VAL A 420 -27.99 -0.47 25.96
N PHE A 421 -28.96 -1.02 25.24
CA PHE A 421 -28.68 -2.14 24.34
C PHE A 421 -28.01 -1.72 23.03
N THR A 422 -28.29 -0.50 22.54
CA THR A 422 -27.58 0.05 21.38
C THR A 422 -26.10 0.30 21.70
N THR A 423 -25.78 0.83 22.89
CA THR A 423 -24.39 1.04 23.32
C THR A 423 -23.65 -0.28 23.49
N LEU A 424 -24.27 -1.29 24.10
CA LEU A 424 -23.70 -2.65 24.19
C LEU A 424 -23.35 -3.21 22.80
N ARG A 425 -24.28 -3.10 21.84
CA ARG A 425 -24.04 -3.53 20.45
C ARG A 425 -22.92 -2.73 19.78
N LEU A 426 -22.87 -1.42 20.01
CA LEU A 426 -21.82 -0.56 19.48
C LEU A 426 -20.44 -0.98 20.00
N CYS A 427 -20.32 -1.28 21.30
CA CYS A 427 -19.07 -1.78 21.89
C CYS A 427 -18.60 -3.08 21.24
N ILE A 428 -19.50 -4.05 21.04
CA ILE A 428 -19.18 -5.32 20.36
C ILE A 428 -18.74 -5.06 18.91
N PHE A 429 -19.43 -4.17 18.19
CA PHE A 429 -19.07 -3.79 16.83
C PHE A 429 -17.68 -3.13 16.75
N LEU A 430 -17.40 -2.17 17.63
CA LEU A 430 -16.10 -1.49 17.72
C LEU A 430 -14.97 -2.47 18.01
N PHE A 431 -15.17 -3.41 18.93
CA PHE A 431 -14.19 -4.44 19.24
C PHE A 431 -13.88 -5.33 18.03
N ASN A 432 -14.92 -5.80 17.33
CA ASN A 432 -14.74 -6.56 16.09
C ASN A 432 -14.04 -5.75 14.99
N LEU A 433 -14.30 -4.44 14.90
CA LEU A 433 -13.63 -3.54 13.96
C LEU A 433 -12.12 -3.42 14.28
N ILE A 434 -11.76 -3.32 15.57
CA ILE A 434 -10.37 -3.29 16.02
C ILE A 434 -9.65 -4.58 15.64
N LEU A 435 -10.25 -5.75 15.90
CA LEU A 435 -9.67 -7.05 15.54
C LEU A 435 -9.49 -7.20 14.02
N LYS A 436 -10.49 -6.80 13.22
CA LYS A 436 -10.39 -6.80 11.75
C LYS A 436 -9.27 -5.88 11.25
N THR A 437 -9.12 -4.72 11.88
CA THR A 437 -8.08 -3.74 11.53
C THR A 437 -6.69 -4.29 11.88
N LEU A 438 -6.51 -4.84 13.08
CA LEU A 438 -5.26 -5.49 13.51
C LEU A 438 -4.87 -6.62 12.55
N ARG A 439 -5.82 -7.49 12.19
CA ARG A 439 -5.62 -8.57 11.22
C ARG A 439 -5.12 -8.06 9.87
N ARG A 440 -5.78 -7.04 9.29
CA ARG A 440 -5.36 -6.45 8.00
C ARG A 440 -3.98 -5.80 8.10
N ARG A 441 -3.73 -5.06 9.17
CA ARG A 441 -2.42 -4.42 9.42
C ARG A 441 -1.30 -5.45 9.51
N LEU A 442 -1.50 -6.61 10.13
CA LEU A 442 -0.50 -7.68 10.20
C LEU A 442 -0.05 -8.14 8.81
N LEU A 443 -1.00 -8.36 7.89
CA LEU A 443 -0.68 -8.77 6.51
C LEU A 443 -0.11 -7.64 5.65
N GLU A 444 -0.45 -6.38 5.93
CA GLU A 444 -0.02 -5.23 5.14
C GLU A 444 1.30 -4.60 5.59
N PHE A 445 1.75 -4.91 6.81
CA PHE A 445 2.91 -4.28 7.43
C PHE A 445 4.22 -4.57 6.68
N PRO A 446 5.11 -3.58 6.45
CA PRO A 446 6.32 -3.78 5.64
C PRO A 446 7.46 -4.48 6.42
N PHE A 447 7.23 -5.71 6.90
CA PHE A 447 8.22 -6.44 7.70
C PHE A 447 9.53 -6.69 6.95
N GLU A 448 9.47 -7.04 5.67
CA GLU A 448 10.66 -7.29 4.86
C GLU A 448 11.60 -6.07 4.83
N MET A 449 11.02 -4.89 4.62
CA MET A 449 11.78 -3.65 4.52
C MET A 449 12.33 -3.23 5.89
N LEU A 450 11.57 -3.44 6.97
CA LEU A 450 12.04 -3.21 8.33
C LEU A 450 13.20 -4.13 8.71
N ILE A 451 13.15 -5.41 8.35
CA ILE A 451 14.25 -6.35 8.61
C ILE A 451 15.50 -5.92 7.84
N ARG A 452 15.35 -5.54 6.56
CA ARG A 452 16.47 -5.02 5.74
C ARG A 452 17.04 -3.72 6.29
N TRP A 453 16.18 -2.83 6.78
CA TRP A 453 16.57 -1.58 7.43
C TRP A 453 17.32 -1.81 8.75
N CYS A 454 16.78 -2.66 9.64
CA CYS A 454 17.47 -3.06 10.88
C CYS A 454 18.83 -3.73 10.61
N SER A 455 18.98 -4.39 9.46
CA SER A 455 20.23 -5.02 9.03
C SER A 455 21.20 -4.03 8.34
N GLY A 456 20.86 -2.74 8.21
CA GLY A 456 21.70 -1.73 7.57
C GLY A 456 21.81 -1.85 6.04
N ASN A 457 20.90 -2.59 5.40
CA ASN A 457 20.92 -2.91 3.97
C ASN A 457 19.79 -2.23 3.17
N PHE A 458 19.17 -1.18 3.71
CA PHE A 458 18.07 -0.47 3.06
C PHE A 458 18.51 0.93 2.63
N TYR A 459 18.64 1.14 1.31
CA TYR A 459 19.02 2.40 0.70
C TYR A 459 18.01 2.76 -0.41
N ASN A 460 17.59 4.02 -0.42
CA ASN A 460 16.64 4.60 -1.38
C ASN A 460 17.39 5.55 -2.33
N ILE A 461 16.89 5.73 -3.56
CA ILE A 461 17.47 6.64 -4.56
C ILE A 461 17.52 8.09 -4.06
N GLU A 462 16.55 8.52 -3.25
CA GLU A 462 16.53 9.88 -2.70
C GLU A 462 17.60 10.14 -1.64
N ALA A 463 18.25 9.09 -1.10
CA ALA A 463 19.36 9.21 -0.15
C ALA A 463 20.72 9.34 -0.86
N LEU A 464 20.71 9.57 -2.17
CA LEU A 464 21.89 9.75 -3.01
C LEU A 464 22.32 11.22 -2.97
N GLU A 465 23.49 11.46 -2.40
CA GLU A 465 24.15 12.75 -2.40
C GLU A 465 25.32 12.73 -3.38
N LEU A 466 25.46 13.82 -4.14
CA LEU A 466 26.59 14.05 -5.05
C LEU A 466 27.60 14.93 -4.34
N GLU A 467 28.72 14.34 -3.92
CA GLU A 467 29.84 15.10 -3.37
C GLU A 467 30.76 15.53 -4.52
N TYR A 468 30.99 16.83 -4.66
CA TYR A 468 31.92 17.37 -5.65
C TYR A 468 33.36 17.18 -5.18
N LEU A 469 34.17 16.50 -6.00
CA LEU A 469 35.62 16.44 -5.82
C LEU A 469 36.31 17.46 -6.72
N GLN A 470 37.16 18.29 -6.12
CA GLN A 470 38.01 19.18 -6.89
C GLN A 470 39.04 18.36 -7.67
N TYR A 471 38.91 18.38 -9.00
CA TYR A 471 39.83 17.69 -9.90
C TYR A 471 41.15 18.46 -10.01
N ILE A 472 42.24 17.87 -9.52
CA ILE A 472 43.58 18.44 -9.65
C ILE A 472 44.15 18.02 -11.00
N THR A 473 44.34 18.98 -11.90
CA THR A 473 45.03 18.76 -13.17
C THR A 473 46.52 18.47 -12.92
N PRO A 474 47.12 17.49 -13.63
CA PRO A 474 48.53 17.17 -13.45
C PRO A 474 49.44 18.33 -13.94
N LEU A 475 50.56 18.54 -13.24
CA LEU A 475 51.58 19.54 -13.56
C LEU A 475 52.42 19.21 -14.80
N VAL A 476 52.45 17.95 -15.25
CA VAL A 476 53.25 17.50 -16.39
C VAL A 476 52.45 17.71 -17.68
N ARG A 477 52.46 18.95 -18.20
CA ARG A 477 52.12 19.20 -19.61
C ARG A 477 53.32 18.76 -20.47
N GLN A 478 53.18 17.65 -21.19
CA GLN A 478 54.08 17.39 -22.31
C GLN A 478 53.77 18.39 -23.45
N PRO A 479 54.79 18.92 -24.17
CA PRO A 479 54.63 20.12 -25.02
C PRO A 479 53.84 19.93 -26.32
N GLN A 480 53.27 18.76 -26.61
CA GLN A 480 52.77 18.44 -27.95
C GLN A 480 51.24 18.25 -28.04
N ILE A 481 50.48 18.45 -26.97
CA ILE A 481 49.03 18.18 -26.99
C ILE A 481 48.24 19.47 -26.74
N GLN A 482 47.73 20.04 -27.83
CA GLN A 482 46.75 21.13 -27.82
C GLN A 482 45.36 20.56 -27.48
N MET A 483 45.13 20.19 -26.22
CA MET A 483 43.78 19.93 -25.73
C MET A 483 43.12 21.29 -25.38
N PRO A 484 41.93 21.62 -25.92
CA PRO A 484 41.17 22.75 -25.40
C PRO A 484 40.87 22.52 -23.91
N MET A 485 40.74 23.61 -23.13
CA MET A 485 40.41 23.55 -21.70
C MET A 485 39.12 22.75 -21.47
N LEU A 486 39.26 21.46 -21.14
CA LEU A 486 38.14 20.58 -20.87
C LEU A 486 37.71 20.77 -19.41
N ASN A 487 36.49 21.24 -19.21
CA ASN A 487 35.87 21.31 -17.89
C ASN A 487 35.45 19.90 -17.45
N ILE A 488 36.35 19.20 -16.76
CA ILE A 488 36.09 17.91 -16.13
C ILE A 488 35.57 18.16 -14.72
N THR A 489 34.41 17.61 -14.41
CA THR A 489 33.86 17.59 -13.05
C THR A 489 33.79 16.15 -12.55
N VAL A 490 34.24 15.93 -11.32
CA VAL A 490 34.24 14.61 -10.69
C VAL A 490 33.27 14.64 -9.51
N PHE A 491 32.33 13.70 -9.49
CA PHE A 491 31.34 13.54 -8.44
C PHE A 491 31.49 12.17 -7.79
N ILE A 492 31.47 12.10 -6.46
CA ILE A 492 31.28 10.84 -5.73
C ILE A 492 29.77 10.67 -5.48
N LEU A 493 29.27 9.49 -5.84
CA LEU A 493 27.92 9.05 -5.48
C LEU A 493 27.98 8.47 -4.07
N HIS A 494 27.55 9.24 -3.07
CA HIS A 494 27.41 8.78 -1.70
C HIS A 494 25.97 8.39 -1.41
N ILE A 495 25.74 7.19 -0.86
CA ILE A 495 24.40 6.71 -0.54
C ILE A 495 24.26 6.58 0.97
N HIS A 496 23.43 7.43 1.57
CA HIS A 496 23.18 7.42 3.02
C HIS A 496 22.11 6.41 3.43
N SER A 497 22.16 5.95 4.69
CA SER A 497 21.12 5.07 5.24
C SER A 497 19.76 5.78 5.25
N SER A 498 18.72 5.12 4.74
CA SER A 498 17.40 5.75 4.65
C SER A 498 16.70 5.81 6.01
N SER A 499 15.87 6.85 6.21
CA SER A 499 15.14 7.04 7.47
C SER A 499 14.01 6.01 7.64
N LEU A 500 13.67 5.71 8.91
CA LEU A 500 12.57 4.78 9.25
C LEU A 500 11.22 5.22 8.65
N GLY A 501 10.97 6.53 8.57
CA GLY A 501 9.74 7.08 7.97
C GLY A 501 9.57 6.66 6.49
N ARG A 502 10.66 6.53 5.74
CA ARG A 502 10.62 6.09 4.34
C ARG A 502 10.29 4.60 4.20
N VAL A 503 10.78 3.77 5.12
CA VAL A 503 10.44 2.33 5.17
C VAL A 503 8.92 2.12 5.24
N PHE A 504 8.25 2.95 6.04
CA PHE A 504 6.80 2.93 6.13
C PHE A 504 6.11 3.60 4.92
N SER A 505 6.66 4.68 4.34
CA SER A 505 6.00 5.39 3.22
C SER A 505 5.96 4.59 1.91
N CYS A 506 7.02 3.85 1.58
CA CYS A 506 7.17 3.15 0.30
C CYS A 506 6.11 2.05 0.06
N GLU A 507 5.54 1.49 1.12
CA GLU A 507 4.58 0.38 1.04
C GLU A 507 3.29 0.54 1.86
N SER A 508 3.13 1.61 2.66
CA SER A 508 1.95 1.89 3.52
C SER A 508 0.64 2.15 2.79
N GLY A 509 0.51 1.75 1.53
CA GLY A 509 -0.64 2.07 0.70
C GLY A 509 -0.52 3.45 0.10
N ILE A 510 0.02 4.47 0.79
CA ILE A 510 0.02 5.86 0.31
C ILE A 510 0.66 6.01 -1.08
N LEU A 511 1.87 5.48 -1.31
CA LEU A 511 2.54 5.55 -2.62
C LEU A 511 1.89 4.65 -3.68
N LYS A 512 1.42 3.45 -3.31
CA LYS A 512 0.67 2.55 -4.22
C LYS A 512 -0.72 3.10 -4.56
N GLU A 513 -1.33 3.85 -3.66
CA GLU A 513 -2.63 4.50 -3.77
C GLU A 513 -2.48 5.78 -4.58
N LEU A 514 -1.35 6.50 -4.48
CA LEU A 514 -0.95 7.58 -5.39
C LEU A 514 -0.65 7.05 -6.80
N GLU A 515 0.14 5.99 -6.96
CA GLU A 515 0.37 5.33 -8.26
C GLU A 515 -0.92 4.71 -8.83
N ALA A 516 -1.79 4.15 -7.99
CA ALA A 516 -3.10 3.67 -8.40
C ALA A 516 -4.03 4.84 -8.76
N LYS A 517 -3.94 5.98 -8.06
CA LYS A 517 -4.62 7.22 -8.45
C LYS A 517 -4.11 7.72 -9.80
N GLU A 518 -2.81 7.62 -10.08
CA GLU A 518 -2.19 8.05 -11.33
C GLU A 518 -2.47 7.09 -12.51
N LYS A 519 -2.69 5.81 -12.22
CA LYS A 519 -3.16 4.82 -13.21
C LYS A 519 -4.66 4.87 -13.41
N ASN A 520 -5.42 5.29 -12.41
CA ASN A 520 -6.88 5.42 -12.45
C ASN A 520 -7.34 6.87 -12.70
N THR A 521 -6.42 7.82 -12.92
CA THR A 521 -6.79 9.17 -13.33
C THR A 521 -7.36 9.07 -14.74
N ILE A 522 -8.48 9.75 -14.94
CA ILE A 522 -9.19 9.72 -16.22
C ILE A 522 -8.49 10.71 -17.15
N LYS A 523 -7.50 10.23 -17.90
CA LYS A 523 -6.60 11.02 -18.78
C LYS A 523 -7.26 11.49 -20.09
N SER A 524 -8.59 11.64 -20.08
CA SER A 524 -9.42 11.98 -21.25
C SER A 524 -10.25 13.24 -21.06
N LEU A 525 -10.10 13.86 -19.90
CA LEU A 525 -10.76 15.10 -19.51
C LEU A 525 -9.78 16.24 -19.77
N HIS A 526 -10.31 17.37 -20.21
CA HIS A 526 -9.56 18.63 -20.20
C HIS A 526 -9.49 19.14 -18.76
N ARG A 527 -8.54 20.03 -18.47
CA ARG A 527 -8.42 20.66 -17.14
C ARG A 527 -9.74 21.28 -16.68
N ASP A 528 -10.42 22.00 -17.56
CA ASP A 528 -11.65 22.73 -17.25
C ASP A 528 -12.85 21.79 -16.99
N ASP A 529 -12.81 20.54 -17.48
CA ASP A 529 -13.84 19.53 -17.17
C ASP A 529 -13.78 19.08 -15.70
N CYS A 530 -12.63 19.28 -15.03
CA CYS A 530 -12.37 18.84 -13.65
C CYS A 530 -12.61 19.94 -12.60
N LEU A 531 -13.05 21.13 -13.01
CA LEU A 531 -13.38 22.22 -12.10
C LEU A 531 -14.62 21.88 -11.26
N PHE A 532 -14.60 22.26 -9.98
CA PHE A 532 -15.75 22.09 -9.10
C PHE A 532 -16.85 23.08 -9.51
N GLU A 533 -18.07 22.59 -9.75
CA GLU A 533 -19.19 23.40 -10.26
C GLU A 533 -19.81 24.30 -9.17
N THR A 534 -19.12 25.39 -8.83
CA THR A 534 -19.66 26.52 -8.07
C THR A 534 -20.72 27.28 -8.90
N GLU A 535 -21.45 28.21 -8.29
CA GLU A 535 -22.46 29.01 -9.01
C GLU A 535 -21.85 29.80 -10.20
N ASP A 536 -20.63 30.33 -10.06
CA ASP A 536 -19.95 31.01 -11.17
C ASP A 536 -19.60 30.04 -12.31
N VAL A 537 -19.13 28.84 -11.96
CA VAL A 537 -18.76 27.81 -12.94
C VAL A 537 -20.00 27.30 -13.68
N LYS A 538 -21.13 27.14 -12.99
CA LYS A 538 -22.42 26.79 -13.63
C LYS A 538 -22.86 27.85 -14.62
N GLU A 539 -22.74 29.13 -14.25
CA GLU A 539 -23.10 30.24 -15.13
C GLU A 539 -22.13 30.35 -16.33
N ALA A 540 -20.83 30.14 -16.10
CA ALA A 540 -19.84 30.08 -17.18
C ALA A 540 -20.12 28.93 -18.16
N VAL A 541 -20.45 27.74 -17.66
CA VAL A 541 -20.84 26.59 -18.49
C VAL A 541 -22.12 26.87 -19.28
N ARG A 542 -23.08 27.60 -18.69
CA ARG A 542 -24.32 28.01 -19.39
C ARG A 542 -24.06 28.93 -20.58
N ARG A 543 -22.99 29.74 -20.54
CA ARG A 543 -22.59 30.67 -21.61
C ARG A 543 -21.81 30.02 -22.75
N LEU A 544 -21.39 28.75 -22.60
CA LEU A 544 -20.61 28.07 -23.63
C LEU A 544 -21.38 27.92 -24.95
N PRO A 545 -20.67 28.01 -26.09
CA PRO A 545 -21.22 27.60 -27.38
C PRO A 545 -21.72 26.16 -27.34
N ARG A 546 -22.82 25.89 -28.06
CA ARG A 546 -23.49 24.58 -28.02
C ARG A 546 -22.56 23.42 -28.36
N LYS A 547 -21.70 23.59 -29.39
CA LYS A 547 -20.71 22.58 -29.80
C LYS A 547 -19.73 22.23 -28.67
N THR A 548 -19.12 23.23 -28.04
CA THR A 548 -18.16 23.03 -26.94
C THR A 548 -18.83 22.46 -25.68
N TYR A 549 -20.08 22.84 -25.42
CA TYR A 549 -20.88 22.29 -24.33
C TYR A 549 -21.17 20.80 -24.54
N ASP A 550 -21.57 20.40 -25.75
CA ASP A 550 -21.82 19.00 -26.10
C ASP A 550 -20.53 18.17 -26.05
N GLU A 551 -19.40 18.70 -26.52
CA GLU A 551 -18.07 18.07 -26.43
C GLU A 551 -17.64 17.86 -24.97
N ARG A 552 -17.81 18.87 -24.09
CA ARG A 552 -17.58 18.75 -22.63
C ARG A 552 -18.41 17.61 -22.05
N ASN A 553 -19.71 17.59 -22.32
CA ASN A 553 -20.62 16.57 -21.79
C ASN A 553 -20.26 15.17 -22.28
N TYR A 554 -19.86 15.03 -23.54
CA TYR A 554 -19.38 13.77 -24.09
C TYR A 554 -18.10 13.29 -23.39
N ARG A 555 -17.12 14.19 -23.16
CA ARG A 555 -15.89 13.86 -22.42
C ARG A 555 -16.19 13.41 -21.00
N ILE A 556 -17.08 14.12 -20.28
CA ILE A 556 -17.50 13.77 -18.92
C ILE A 556 -18.25 12.44 -18.89
N MET A 557 -19.19 12.21 -19.81
CA MET A 557 -19.93 10.94 -19.90
C MET A 557 -19.00 9.76 -20.16
N ARG A 558 -18.05 9.92 -21.10
CA ARG A 558 -17.03 8.91 -21.40
C ARG A 558 -16.14 8.65 -20.18
N ALA A 559 -15.74 9.70 -19.47
CA ALA A 559 -14.95 9.61 -18.25
C ALA A 559 -15.68 8.85 -17.14
N LEU A 560 -16.97 9.17 -16.92
CA LEU A 560 -17.82 8.47 -15.95
C LEU A 560 -17.99 6.99 -16.32
N HIS A 561 -18.18 6.68 -17.60
CA HIS A 561 -18.26 5.30 -18.08
C HIS A 561 -16.96 4.53 -17.78
N LEU A 562 -15.80 5.10 -18.12
CA LEU A 562 -14.49 4.50 -17.82
C LEU A 562 -14.25 4.33 -16.32
N SER A 563 -14.67 5.31 -15.51
CA SER A 563 -14.61 5.22 -14.05
C SER A 563 -15.52 4.12 -13.49
N MET A 564 -16.69 3.93 -14.10
CA MET A 564 -17.64 2.88 -13.74
C MET A 564 -17.09 1.50 -14.08
N THR A 565 -16.53 1.33 -15.28
CA THR A 565 -15.94 0.05 -15.74
C THR A 565 -14.54 -0.21 -15.19
N LYS A 566 -13.92 0.78 -14.53
CA LYS A 566 -12.53 0.74 -14.05
C LYS A 566 -11.54 0.43 -15.18
N THR A 567 -11.80 0.97 -16.37
CA THR A 567 -10.94 0.87 -17.55
C THR A 567 -10.36 2.23 -17.92
N ILE A 568 -9.27 2.23 -18.69
CA ILE A 568 -8.60 3.45 -19.18
C ILE A 568 -8.65 3.51 -20.70
N LEU A 569 -8.54 4.72 -21.27
CA LEU A 569 -8.40 4.88 -22.72
C LEU A 569 -7.02 4.39 -23.21
N PRO A 570 -6.90 3.96 -24.48
CA PRO A 570 -5.62 3.73 -25.14
C PRO A 570 -4.71 4.95 -25.04
N LYS A 571 -3.40 4.73 -24.91
CA LYS A 571 -2.40 5.80 -24.68
C LYS A 571 -2.36 6.85 -25.80
N GLU A 572 -2.66 6.44 -27.03
CA GLU A 572 -2.74 7.31 -28.20
C GLU A 572 -3.87 8.34 -28.13
N GLN A 573 -4.91 8.06 -27.33
CA GLN A 573 -6.11 8.89 -27.18
C GLN A 573 -6.08 9.71 -25.88
N TRP A 574 -4.96 9.76 -25.17
CA TRP A 574 -4.81 10.59 -23.98
C TRP A 574 -4.65 12.05 -24.41
N THR A 575 -5.35 12.95 -23.72
CA THR A 575 -5.18 14.39 -23.92
C THR A 575 -3.73 14.75 -23.61
N LYS A 576 -3.00 15.26 -24.62
CA LYS A 576 -1.64 15.73 -24.41
C LYS A 576 -1.65 17.09 -23.73
N TYR A 577 -0.54 17.42 -23.07
CA TYR A 577 -0.41 18.70 -22.39
C TYR A 577 -0.48 19.87 -23.38
N GLU A 578 0.06 19.72 -24.60
CA GLU A 578 0.00 20.76 -25.63
C GLU A 578 -1.39 20.92 -26.25
N GLU A 579 -2.28 19.92 -26.11
CA GLU A 579 -3.63 19.88 -26.69
C GLU A 579 -4.73 20.29 -25.69
N ASP A 580 -4.40 20.49 -24.40
CA ASP A 580 -5.36 20.86 -23.34
C ASP A 580 -5.70 22.36 -23.38
N GLU A 581 -6.70 22.70 -24.18
CA GLU A 581 -7.22 24.06 -24.28
C GLU A 581 -8.13 24.42 -23.09
N LYS A 582 -7.90 25.61 -22.52
CA LYS A 582 -8.69 26.18 -21.42
C LYS A 582 -9.93 26.91 -21.92
N TYR A 583 -10.88 26.14 -22.44
CA TYR A 583 -12.05 26.66 -23.11
C TYR A 583 -13.06 27.39 -22.19
N LEU A 584 -13.04 27.16 -20.87
CA LEU A 584 -13.99 27.73 -19.91
C LEU A 584 -13.45 28.99 -19.20
N GLU A 585 -12.12 29.12 -19.11
CA GLU A 585 -11.42 30.26 -18.47
C GLU A 585 -11.93 31.65 -18.93
N PRO A 586 -12.16 31.96 -20.22
CA PRO A 586 -12.63 33.29 -20.63
C PRO A 586 -14.03 33.62 -20.10
N TYR A 587 -14.95 32.66 -20.11
CA TYR A 587 -16.32 32.84 -19.61
C TYR A 587 -16.37 32.95 -18.09
N LEU A 588 -15.55 32.15 -17.40
CA LEU A 588 -15.46 32.18 -15.95
C LEU A 588 -14.94 33.52 -15.44
N ASN A 589 -13.91 34.07 -16.09
CA ASN A 589 -13.36 35.38 -15.74
C ASN A 589 -14.39 36.51 -15.92
N GLU A 590 -15.22 36.43 -16.97
CA GLU A 590 -16.29 37.41 -17.19
C GLU A 590 -17.37 37.33 -16.11
N VAL A 591 -17.82 36.11 -15.75
CA VAL A 591 -18.83 35.90 -14.70
C VAL A 591 -18.33 36.38 -13.34
N VAL A 592 -17.06 36.10 -13.00
CA VAL A 592 -16.44 36.56 -11.76
C VAL A 592 -16.37 38.09 -11.74
N ARG A 593 -15.95 38.73 -12.84
CA ARG A 593 -15.90 40.18 -12.98
C ARG A 593 -17.27 40.84 -12.81
N GLU A 594 -18.32 40.30 -13.44
CA GLU A 594 -19.69 40.79 -13.27
C GLU A 594 -20.20 40.66 -11.83
N ARG A 595 -19.80 39.60 -11.13
CA ARG A 595 -20.14 39.44 -9.70
C ARG A 595 -19.41 40.47 -8.85
N GLU A 596 -18.11 40.63 -9.04
CA GLU A 596 -17.30 41.61 -8.31
C GLU A 596 -17.84 43.03 -8.53
N GLU A 597 -18.20 43.40 -9.77
CA GLU A 597 -18.83 44.69 -10.08
C GLU A 597 -20.16 44.89 -9.34
N ARG A 598 -21.01 43.85 -9.26
CA ARG A 598 -22.27 43.90 -8.48
C ARG A 598 -21.99 44.04 -6.98
N GLU A 599 -21.01 43.33 -6.45
CA GLU A 599 -20.63 43.39 -5.04
C GLU A 599 -20.06 44.77 -4.67
N GLU A 600 -19.23 45.35 -5.54
CA GLU A 600 -18.72 46.72 -5.38
C GLU A 600 -19.84 47.74 -5.46
N TRP A 601 -20.79 47.57 -6.39
CA TRP A 601 -21.93 48.49 -6.51
C TRP A 601 -22.78 48.49 -5.23
N VAL A 602 -23.12 47.30 -4.70
CA VAL A 602 -23.89 47.13 -3.44
C VAL A 602 -23.13 47.63 -2.20
N LYS A 603 -21.79 47.62 -2.24
CA LYS A 603 -20.97 48.16 -1.15
C LYS A 603 -20.92 49.68 -1.17
N ASN A 604 -20.98 50.29 -2.36
CA ASN A 604 -20.79 51.73 -2.56
C ASN A 604 -22.12 52.51 -2.65
N HIS A 605 -23.25 51.84 -2.87
CA HIS A 605 -24.61 52.40 -2.94
C HIS A 605 -25.56 51.55 -2.09
#